data_AF-A0A2N2T912-F1
#
_entry.id   AF-A0A2N2T912-F1
#
_cell.length_a   1.000
_cell.length_b   1.000
_cell.length_c   1.000
_cell.angle_alpha   90.00
_cell.angle_beta   90.00
_cell.angle_gamma   90.00
#
_symmetry.space_group_name_H-M   'P 1'
#
loop_
_entity.id
_entity.type
_entity.pdbx_description
1 polymer ?
#
loop_
_entity_poly.entity_id
_entity_poly.type
_entity_poly.pdbx_seq_one_letter_code
_entity_poly.pdbx_strand_id
1 'polypeptide(L)' 'MATLESLTFDNSFARLPEAYYSRVCPTAVPDPYLVCYSPEALALLDLDASEMTRQELIETLA' A
#
# COMPACT_ATOMS: atom_id res chain seq x y z
N MET A 1 12.87 -6.15 -8.67
CA MET A 1 12.11 -6.07 -7.43
C MET A 1 12.44 -4.76 -6.75
N ALA A 2 11.46 -3.87 -6.74
CA ALA A 2 11.42 -2.57 -6.10
C ALA A 2 11.37 -2.70 -4.56
N THR A 3 11.85 -1.68 -3.86
CA THR A 3 11.56 -1.44 -2.43
C THR A 3 10.32 -0.57 -2.30
N LEU A 4 9.76 -0.48 -1.09
CA LEU A 4 8.56 0.34 -0.81
C LEU A 4 8.74 1.81 -1.23
N GLU A 5 9.91 2.38 -0.98
CA GLU A 5 10.22 3.79 -1.23
C GLU A 5 10.45 4.09 -2.72
N SER A 6 10.65 3.04 -3.54
CA SER A 6 10.87 3.16 -4.98
C SER A 6 9.60 2.98 -5.81
N LEU A 7 8.46 2.66 -5.18
CA LEU A 7 7.18 2.51 -5.86
C LEU A 7 6.73 3.84 -6.47
N THR A 8 6.38 3.80 -7.75
CA THR A 8 5.90 4.97 -8.49
C THR A 8 4.38 5.00 -8.50
N PHE A 9 3.79 6.07 -7.97
CA PHE A 9 2.35 6.26 -7.93
C PHE A 9 1.89 7.25 -8.99
N ASP A 10 0.93 6.84 -9.81
CA ASP A 10 0.16 7.72 -10.69
C ASP A 10 -1.32 7.72 -10.28
N ASN A 11 -1.67 8.64 -9.38
CA ASN A 11 -3.03 8.78 -8.81
C ASN A 11 -3.99 9.46 -9.79
N SER A 12 -4.26 8.81 -10.92
CA SER A 12 -5.09 9.35 -12.01
C SER A 12 -6.52 9.70 -11.59
N PHE A 13 -7.14 8.86 -10.76
CA PHE A 13 -8.50 9.10 -10.25
C PHE A 13 -8.59 10.34 -9.35
N ALA A 14 -7.54 10.62 -8.55
CA ALA A 14 -7.49 11.78 -7.67
C ALA A 14 -7.36 13.12 -8.43
N ARG A 15 -7.02 13.09 -9.73
CA ARG A 15 -6.99 14.29 -10.60
C ARG A 15 -8.36 14.68 -11.15
N LEU A 16 -9.38 13.84 -10.98
CA LEU A 16 -10.75 14.18 -11.37
C LEU A 16 -11.28 15.35 -10.52
N PRO A 17 -12.39 16.00 -10.93
CA PRO A 17 -13.05 16.99 -10.08
C PRO A 17 -13.48 16.41 -8.73
N GLU A 18 -13.52 17.24 -7.69
CA GLU A 18 -13.90 16.81 -6.33
C GLU A 18 -15.34 16.29 -6.21
N ALA A 19 -16.17 16.48 -7.24
CA ALA A 19 -17.48 15.84 -7.33
C ALA A 19 -17.41 14.30 -7.46
N TYR A 20 -16.26 13.74 -7.84
CA TYR A 20 -16.07 12.31 -8.09
C TYR A 20 -15.40 11.54 -6.95
N TYR A 21 -14.89 12.24 -5.92
CA TYR A 21 -14.25 11.61 -4.77
C TYR A 21 -14.33 12.46 -3.50
N SER A 22 -14.01 11.87 -2.36
CA SER A 22 -13.73 12.60 -1.12
C SER A 22 -12.34 12.24 -0.62
N ARG A 23 -11.58 13.24 -0.17
CA ARG A 23 -10.29 12.99 0.48
C ARG A 23 -10.55 12.56 1.92
N VAL A 24 -10.10 11.37 2.28
CA VAL A 24 -10.24 10.82 3.62
C VAL A 24 -8.92 10.19 4.02
N CYS A 25 -8.45 10.49 5.23
CA CYS A 25 -7.29 9.82 5.80
C CYS A 25 -7.69 8.45 6.36
N PRO A 26 -6.86 7.41 6.20
CA PRO A 26 -7.12 6.12 6.81
C PRO A 26 -7.16 6.24 8.34
N THR A 27 -7.95 5.38 8.99
CA THR A 27 -8.01 5.28 10.45
C THR A 27 -7.31 3.99 10.85
N ALA A 28 -6.19 4.11 11.57
CA ALA A 28 -5.38 2.96 11.95
C ALA A 28 -6.09 2.03 12.94
N VAL A 29 -5.83 0.73 12.82
CA VAL A 29 -6.23 -0.29 13.80
C VAL A 29 -5.17 -0.48 14.90
N PRO A 30 -5.57 -0.90 16.11
CA PRO A 30 -4.62 -1.21 17.17
C PRO A 30 -3.92 -2.56 16.94
N ASP A 31 -2.61 -2.59 17.25
CA ASP A 31 -1.75 -3.79 17.23
C ASP A 31 -1.80 -4.62 15.92
N PRO A 32 -1.45 -4.01 14.78
CA PRO A 32 -1.54 -4.69 13.48
C PRO A 32 -0.45 -5.75 13.29
N TYR A 33 -0.80 -6.84 12.62
CA TYR A 33 0.14 -7.88 12.23
C TYR A 33 -0.20 -8.46 10.86
N LEU A 34 0.82 -8.99 10.17
CA LEU A 34 0.65 -9.64 8.88
C LEU A 34 0.04 -11.04 9.03
N VAL A 35 -1.15 -11.26 8.49
CA VAL A 35 -1.78 -12.58 8.45
C VAL A 35 -1.25 -13.40 7.28
N CYS A 36 -1.28 -12.84 6.07
CA CYS A 36 -0.76 -13.45 4.85
C CYS A 36 -0.58 -12.40 3.74
N TYR A 37 0.15 -12.78 2.68
CA TYR A 37 0.23 -12.04 1.42
C TYR A 37 0.28 -13.02 0.24
N SER A 38 -0.06 -12.56 -0.97
CA SER A 38 0.07 -13.36 -2.20
C SER A 38 1.35 -12.98 -2.94
N PRO A 39 2.28 -13.92 -3.19
CA PRO A 39 3.47 -13.66 -4.00
C PRO A 39 3.14 -13.21 -5.43
N GLU A 40 2.07 -13.74 -6.01
CA GLU A 40 1.61 -13.37 -7.35
C GLU A 40 1.15 -11.91 -7.41
N ALA A 41 0.46 -11.44 -6.37
CA ALA A 41 0.07 -10.04 -6.27
C ALA A 41 1.28 -9.10 -6.14
N LEU A 42 2.33 -9.50 -5.42
CA LEU A 42 3.58 -8.72 -5.33
C LEU A 42 4.29 -8.63 -6.66
N ALA A 43 4.27 -9.70 -7.46
CA ALA A 43 4.85 -9.70 -8.80
C ALA A 43 4.18 -8.66 -9.73
N LEU A 44 2.88 -8.39 -9.57
CA LEU A 44 2.18 -7.34 -10.32
C LEU A 44 2.71 -5.93 -10.00
N LEU A 45 3.27 -5.75 -8.80
CA LEU A 45 3.85 -4.50 -8.32
C LEU A 45 5.37 -4.45 -8.47
N ASP A 46 5.99 -5.52 -9.01
CA ASP A 46 7.43 -5.78 -8.93
C ASP A 46 8.00 -5.58 -7.51
N LEU A 47 7.23 -5.88 -6.45
CA LEU A 47 7.62 -5.61 -5.07
C LEU A 47 8.36 -6.81 -4.45
N ASP A 48 9.51 -6.57 -3.82
CA ASP A 48 10.25 -7.61 -3.10
C ASP A 48 9.43 -8.17 -1.92
N ALA A 49 9.34 -9.50 -1.81
CA ALA A 49 8.58 -10.16 -0.76
C ALA A 49 9.12 -9.91 0.65
N SER A 50 10.42 -9.61 0.78
CA SER A 50 11.03 -9.25 2.07
C SER A 50 10.43 -7.98 2.67
N GLU A 51 9.95 -7.05 1.83
CA GLU A 51 9.29 -5.82 2.25
C GLU A 51 8.01 -6.08 3.04
N MET A 52 7.31 -7.20 2.77
CA MET A 52 6.05 -7.54 3.43
C MET A 52 6.17 -7.72 4.94
N THR A 53 7.37 -8.08 5.42
CA THR A 53 7.62 -8.36 6.83
C THR A 53 8.14 -7.14 7.60
N ARG A 54 8.30 -5.98 6.95
CA ARG A 54 8.69 -4.74 7.61
C ARG A 54 7.56 -4.23 8.49
N GLN A 55 7.88 -3.92 9.74
CA GLN A 55 6.93 -3.37 10.70
C GLN A 55 6.25 -2.10 10.17
N GLU A 56 7.02 -1.21 9.54
CA GLU A 56 6.52 0.04 8.95
C GLU A 56 5.43 -0.20 7.88
N LEU A 57 5.56 -1.26 7.08
CA LEU A 57 4.55 -1.60 6.07
C LEU A 57 3.28 -2.13 6.72
N ILE A 58 3.43 -2.99 7.74
CA ILE A 58 2.30 -3.55 8.50
C ILE A 58 1.51 -2.41 9.15
N GLU A 59 2.19 -1.43 9.73
CA GLU A 59 1.57 -0.23 10.31
C GLU A 59 0.91 0.67 9.26
N THR A 60 1.51 0.79 8.06
CA THR A 60 0.98 1.64 6.97
C THR A 60 -0.28 1.07 6.33
N LEU A 61 -0.41 -0.27 6.27
CA LEU A 61 -1.55 -0.95 5.63
C LEU A 61 -2.75 -1.18 6.56
N ALA A 62 -2.63 -0.81 7.83
CA ALA A 62 -3.58 -1.14 8.87
C ALA A 62 -4.35 0.08 9.40
#